data_AF-A0A370N9B9-F1
#
_entry.id   AF-A0A370N9B9-F1
#
_cell.length_a   1.000
_cell.length_b   1.000
_cell.length_c   1.000
_cell.angle_alpha   90.00
_cell.angle_beta   90.00
_cell.angle_gamma   90.00
#
_symmetry.space_group_name_H-M   'P 1'
#
loop_
_entity.id
_entity.type
_entity.pdbx_description
1 polymer ?
#
loop_
_entity_poly.entity_id
_entity_poly.type
_entity_poly.pdbx_seq_one_letter_code
_entity_poly.pdbx_strand_id
1 'polypeptide(L)'
;MKSIKKLHALAQVLLGGMLAVGLVACGGGSNSDTTATPTTPTTPTPTTPTTPTTPTTPTTPTTPTTPTTPTTPTYTIGVTVSGLTGSGLVLQDNAGDNLTINASGSFIFATALASGASYAVTVKTQPTLPAQTCSVASGSGTATANVTSVAVSCVSPVPKFAYVANQTTNNVSAYSIDASTGALTQVAGSPFATSNTPTSVTVDPSGKFAYVANYASSNVFAYSINTSTGALTQMAGSPFLAGSSPISVTVDPSGKFAYVANYASSNVSAYSINTSTGALTQVAGSPFAAGSGPTSVTVDPSGKFAYVANQGSSNVSAYSINASTGALTQMAGSPFAAGSGPTSVTVDPSGKFAYVANQGSSNVSAYSINASTGALTQMAGSPFAAGSGPTSVTVDPSGKFAYVANQGSFNVSAYSINASSGALTQVAGSPFAARSFPLSVTVDPSGKFAYVANSGNNNISAYSINASTGALTQMAGSPFPAGGSPVSFTVVGQ
;
A
#
# COMPACT_ATOMS: atom_id res chain seq x y z
N MET A 1 31.02 -7.70 -58.42
CA MET A 1 32.50 -7.68 -58.43
C MET A 1 32.97 -6.31 -57.95
N LYS A 2 33.81 -6.27 -56.89
CA LYS A 2 34.72 -5.18 -56.43
C LYS A 2 34.07 -3.86 -55.96
N SER A 3 34.47 -3.16 -54.91
CA SER A 3 35.44 -3.31 -53.79
C SER A 3 35.24 -2.09 -52.87
N ILE A 4 34.97 -2.20 -51.57
CA ILE A 4 35.90 -2.05 -50.42
C ILE A 4 37.07 -1.06 -50.59
N LYS A 5 37.13 -0.02 -49.72
CA LYS A 5 38.31 0.51 -48.97
C LYS A 5 37.84 1.64 -48.01
N LYS A 6 37.75 1.41 -46.69
CA LYS A 6 38.77 1.62 -45.63
C LYS A 6 39.33 3.05 -45.53
N LEU A 7 39.07 3.73 -44.41
CA LEU A 7 39.96 4.73 -43.81
C LEU A 7 40.03 4.55 -42.27
N HIS A 8 41.25 4.69 -41.75
CA HIS A 8 41.77 4.45 -40.39
C HIS A 8 41.27 5.49 -39.36
N ALA A 9 40.89 5.14 -38.12
CA ALA A 9 41.67 4.85 -36.90
C ALA A 9 42.37 6.05 -36.24
N LEU A 10 42.00 6.39 -34.99
CA LEU A 10 42.90 6.73 -33.86
C LEU A 10 42.09 7.02 -32.57
N ALA A 11 42.34 6.27 -31.49
CA ALA A 11 42.31 6.75 -30.09
C ALA A 11 42.73 5.61 -29.14
N GLN A 12 43.91 5.74 -28.54
CA GLN A 12 44.37 5.00 -27.35
C GLN A 12 44.83 6.03 -26.30
N VAL A 13 44.88 5.54 -25.05
CA VAL A 13 45.57 6.08 -23.84
C VAL A 13 44.63 6.75 -22.82
N LEU A 14 44.31 6.05 -21.72
CA LEU A 14 44.98 6.20 -20.41
C LEU A 14 44.49 5.17 -19.35
N LEU A 15 45.47 4.47 -18.76
CA LEU A 15 45.46 3.78 -17.46
C LEU A 15 44.97 4.74 -16.34
N GLY A 16 44.28 4.33 -15.29
CA GLY A 16 44.55 3.19 -14.42
C GLY A 16 45.18 3.71 -13.12
N GLY A 17 44.35 4.01 -12.11
CA GLY A 17 44.80 4.46 -10.79
C GLY A 17 43.66 4.42 -9.78
N MET A 18 43.59 3.34 -9.00
CA MET A 18 42.62 3.19 -7.90
C MET A 18 43.39 3.20 -6.58
N LEU A 19 43.10 4.21 -5.77
CA LEU A 19 43.69 4.48 -4.47
C LEU A 19 42.92 3.68 -3.40
N ALA A 20 43.60 2.80 -2.69
CA ALA A 20 43.07 2.10 -1.52
C ALA A 20 43.29 2.97 -0.28
N VAL A 21 42.20 3.35 0.41
CA VAL A 21 42.24 3.98 1.73
C VAL A 21 41.70 2.97 2.73
N GLY A 22 42.55 2.60 3.69
CA GLY A 22 42.22 1.71 4.80
C GLY A 22 41.36 2.41 5.85
N LEU A 23 40.40 1.69 6.40
CA LEU A 23 39.65 2.10 7.60
C LEU A 23 39.99 1.13 8.74
N VAL A 24 40.58 1.68 9.79
CA VAL A 24 40.88 1.02 11.06
C VAL A 24 39.60 1.00 11.90
N ALA A 25 39.17 -0.19 12.33
CA ALA A 25 38.09 -0.36 13.31
C ALA A 25 38.68 -0.39 14.72
N CYS A 26 38.24 0.54 15.58
CA CYS A 26 38.53 0.55 17.01
C CYS A 26 37.33 -0.01 17.79
N GLY A 27 37.63 -0.73 18.87
CA GLY A 27 36.75 -1.69 19.54
C GLY A 27 35.62 -1.11 20.40
N GLY A 28 34.60 -1.96 20.58
CA GLY A 28 33.51 -1.77 21.52
C GLY A 28 33.90 -2.16 22.95
N GLY A 29 33.47 -1.34 23.91
CA GLY A 29 33.49 -1.65 25.34
C GLY A 29 32.05 -1.71 25.85
N SER A 30 31.59 -2.91 26.16
CA SER A 30 30.39 -3.21 26.94
C SER A 30 30.70 -3.11 28.43
N ASN A 31 29.86 -2.45 29.22
CA ASN A 31 29.79 -2.69 30.66
C ASN A 31 28.33 -2.74 31.10
N SER A 32 27.92 -3.94 31.53
CA SER A 32 26.72 -4.22 32.30
C SER A 32 27.15 -4.71 33.68
N ASP A 33 26.43 -4.20 34.67
CA ASP A 33 25.75 -4.99 35.70
C ASP A 33 26.11 -4.68 37.16
N THR A 34 25.00 -4.58 37.88
CA THR A 34 24.73 -4.20 39.25
C THR A 34 24.84 -5.38 40.19
N THR A 35 25.19 -5.13 41.46
CA THR A 35 24.91 -6.07 42.56
C THR A 35 24.31 -5.31 43.74
N ALA A 36 23.23 -5.89 44.27
CA ALA A 36 22.36 -5.38 45.32
C ALA A 36 22.71 -6.01 46.68
N THR A 37 22.38 -5.35 47.80
CA THR A 37 21.64 -5.98 48.92
C THR A 37 21.12 -4.94 49.93
N PRO A 38 19.89 -5.10 50.48
CA PRO A 38 19.30 -4.19 51.46
C PRO A 38 19.35 -4.75 52.90
N THR A 39 19.35 -3.87 53.92
CA THR A 39 19.14 -4.24 55.32
C THR A 39 17.90 -3.55 55.91
N THR A 40 17.07 -4.35 56.57
CA THR A 40 15.82 -4.02 57.26
C THR A 40 16.10 -3.46 58.66
N PRO A 41 15.33 -2.48 59.17
CA PRO A 41 15.43 -2.04 60.56
C PRO A 41 14.35 -2.66 61.47
N THR A 42 14.77 -3.06 62.66
CA THR A 42 13.94 -3.57 63.77
C THR A 42 13.43 -2.45 64.67
N THR A 43 12.15 -2.53 65.03
CA THR A 43 11.42 -1.73 66.04
C THR A 43 11.88 -2.06 67.47
N PRO A 44 11.77 -1.11 68.42
CA PRO A 44 11.00 -1.43 69.63
C PRO A 44 10.06 -0.31 70.11
N THR A 45 9.02 -0.78 70.81
CA THR A 45 7.86 -0.11 71.41
C THR A 45 8.18 0.40 72.86
N PRO A 46 7.25 0.98 73.65
CA PRO A 46 7.49 2.21 74.40
C PRO A 46 7.54 2.02 75.93
N THR A 47 8.06 3.00 76.66
CA THR A 47 7.87 3.11 78.12
C THR A 47 7.46 4.52 78.51
N THR A 48 6.34 4.62 79.22
CA THR A 48 5.72 5.82 79.80
C THR A 48 6.09 5.93 81.30
N PRO A 49 5.69 6.98 82.06
CA PRO A 49 6.58 8.06 82.48
C PRO A 49 6.71 8.21 84.01
N THR A 50 7.66 9.01 84.49
CA THR A 50 7.61 9.60 85.84
C THR A 50 8.10 11.04 85.84
N THR A 51 7.22 11.93 86.26
CA THR A 51 7.39 13.38 86.49
C THR A 51 8.28 13.65 87.70
N PRO A 52 9.08 14.73 87.70
CA PRO A 52 8.92 15.70 88.80
C PRO A 52 9.04 17.19 88.37
N THR A 53 8.03 17.94 88.79
CA THR A 53 8.01 19.31 89.35
C THR A 53 8.99 20.39 88.85
N THR A 54 8.35 21.43 88.31
CA THR A 54 8.79 22.79 87.97
C THR A 54 9.44 23.57 89.13
N PRO A 55 10.36 24.49 88.81
CA PRO A 55 10.18 25.87 89.30
C PRO A 55 10.10 26.90 88.16
N THR A 56 9.17 27.83 88.32
CA THR A 56 8.81 28.93 87.43
C THR A 56 9.87 30.04 87.38
N THR A 57 10.21 30.48 86.17
CA THR A 57 10.82 31.78 85.89
C THR A 57 9.95 32.52 84.87
N PRO A 58 9.49 33.75 85.15
CA PRO A 58 8.69 34.51 84.20
C PRO A 58 9.62 35.27 83.23
N THR A 59 9.30 35.29 81.94
CA THR A 59 9.44 36.50 81.08
C THR A 59 9.11 36.26 79.60
N THR A 60 8.37 37.25 79.06
CA THR A 60 8.20 37.69 77.66
C THR A 60 7.11 37.00 76.81
N PRO A 61 6.10 37.75 76.31
CA PRO A 61 5.16 37.24 75.32
C PRO A 61 5.88 37.09 73.98
N THR A 62 6.09 35.85 73.52
CA THR A 62 6.39 35.56 72.12
C THR A 62 5.07 35.52 71.34
N THR A 63 4.97 36.37 70.32
CA THR A 63 3.91 36.38 69.30
C THR A 63 3.67 34.96 68.75
N PRO A 64 2.43 34.49 68.58
CA PRO A 64 2.17 33.19 67.96
C PRO A 64 2.66 33.19 66.52
N THR A 65 3.64 32.33 66.20
CA THR A 65 3.90 31.97 64.80
C THR A 65 2.79 31.02 64.34
N THR A 66 2.03 31.48 63.36
CA THR A 66 1.00 30.68 62.67
C THR A 66 1.62 29.37 62.17
N PRO A 67 0.98 28.20 62.35
CA PRO A 67 1.43 26.96 61.75
C PRO A 67 1.42 27.15 60.22
N THR A 68 2.59 27.13 59.59
CA THR A 68 2.68 27.07 58.13
C THR A 68 2.19 25.69 57.71
N THR A 69 0.98 25.61 57.17
CA THR A 69 0.45 24.41 56.53
C THR A 69 1.49 23.88 55.53
N PRO A 70 1.86 22.59 55.57
CA PRO A 70 2.82 22.05 54.60
C PRO A 70 2.22 22.18 53.20
N THR A 71 2.86 23.00 52.37
CA THR A 71 2.51 23.13 50.96
C THR A 71 2.83 21.83 50.27
N THR A 72 1.81 21.15 49.73
CA THR A 72 2.00 19.92 48.95
C THR A 72 2.83 20.26 47.71
N PRO A 73 3.93 19.53 47.41
CA PRO A 73 4.74 19.80 46.23
C PRO A 73 3.90 19.61 44.97
N THR A 74 4.18 20.41 43.94
CA THR A 74 3.56 20.31 42.62
C THR A 74 4.60 19.91 41.57
N TYR A 75 4.16 19.24 40.51
CA TYR A 75 5.00 18.73 39.43
C TYR A 75 4.45 19.13 38.07
N THR A 76 5.36 19.43 37.15
CA THR A 76 4.99 19.80 35.78
C THR A 76 4.70 18.58 34.92
N ILE A 77 3.80 18.74 33.95
CA ILE A 77 3.53 17.75 32.92
C ILE A 77 4.16 18.22 31.60
N GLY A 78 5.29 17.62 31.24
CA GLY A 78 6.04 17.86 30.04
C GLY A 78 5.72 16.85 28.94
N VAL A 79 5.70 17.32 27.70
CA VAL A 79 5.49 16.54 26.49
C VAL A 79 6.62 16.78 25.50
N THR A 80 7.05 15.76 24.76
CA THR A 80 7.95 15.90 23.62
C THR A 80 7.20 15.56 22.33
N VAL A 81 7.10 16.53 21.42
CA VAL A 81 6.41 16.41 20.13
C VAL A 81 7.43 16.21 19.01
N SER A 82 7.21 15.22 18.15
CA SER A 82 8.04 14.92 16.98
C SER A 82 7.20 14.75 15.73
N GLY A 83 7.77 15.06 14.56
CA GLY A 83 7.13 14.88 13.25
C GLY A 83 6.04 15.91 12.89
N LEU A 84 5.84 16.94 13.74
CA LEU A 84 4.85 17.98 13.47
C LEU A 84 5.33 18.89 12.33
N THR A 85 4.58 18.87 11.23
CA THR A 85 4.70 19.79 10.08
C THR A 85 3.41 20.59 9.87
N GLY A 86 2.28 20.09 10.36
CA GLY A 86 0.98 20.73 10.31
C GLY A 86 0.80 21.81 11.37
N SER A 87 -0.09 22.75 11.10
CA SER A 87 -0.55 23.77 12.05
C SER A 87 -1.86 23.34 12.73
N GLY A 88 -2.09 23.82 13.95
CA GLY A 88 -3.34 23.62 14.69
C GLY A 88 -3.34 22.48 15.72
N LEU A 89 -2.18 21.86 16.02
CA LEU A 89 -2.10 20.86 17.09
C LEU A 89 -2.45 21.48 18.44
N VAL A 90 -3.43 20.90 19.13
CA VAL A 90 -3.75 21.22 20.52
C VAL A 90 -3.74 19.92 21.32
N LEU A 91 -2.89 19.88 22.34
CA LEU A 91 -2.89 18.83 23.35
C LEU A 91 -3.72 19.28 24.55
N GLN A 92 -4.28 18.33 25.29
CA GLN A 92 -5.09 18.62 26.48
C GLN A 92 -4.74 17.66 27.61
N ASP A 93 -4.45 18.20 28.80
CA ASP A 93 -4.35 17.43 30.04
C ASP A 93 -5.65 17.54 30.85
N ASN A 94 -6.13 16.40 31.35
CA ASN A 94 -7.25 16.29 32.30
C ASN A 94 -8.52 17.07 31.87
N ALA A 95 -8.79 17.13 30.56
CA ALA A 95 -9.92 17.84 29.97
C ALA A 95 -10.01 19.37 30.23
N GLY A 96 -8.96 19.99 30.80
CA GLY A 96 -9.01 21.38 31.28
C GLY A 96 -7.82 22.24 30.86
N ASP A 97 -6.62 21.66 30.75
CA ASP A 97 -5.40 22.40 30.43
C ASP A 97 -5.00 22.17 28.96
N ASN A 98 -5.16 23.19 28.12
CA ASN A 98 -4.87 23.08 26.68
C ASN A 98 -3.50 23.67 26.35
N LEU A 99 -2.75 22.95 25.54
CA LEU A 99 -1.42 23.35 25.09
C LEU A 99 -1.37 23.36 23.56
N THR A 100 -1.27 24.55 22.98
CA THR A 100 -1.11 24.74 21.53
C THR A 100 0.34 24.48 21.12
N ILE A 101 0.54 23.64 20.12
CA ILE A 101 1.86 23.26 19.62
C ILE A 101 1.99 23.67 18.16
N ASN A 102 3.05 24.43 17.85
CA ASN A 102 3.29 24.96 16.50
C ASN A 102 4.54 24.37 15.82
N ALA A 103 5.34 23.57 16.54
CA ALA A 103 6.53 22.92 16.01
C ALA A 103 6.88 21.67 16.85
N SER A 104 7.71 20.79 16.30
CA SER A 104 8.31 19.70 17.08
C SER A 104 9.23 20.27 18.17
N GLY A 105 9.27 19.66 19.35
CA GLY A 105 10.02 20.17 20.50
C GLY A 105 9.49 19.66 21.83
N SER A 106 10.06 20.17 22.93
CA SER A 106 9.56 19.88 24.28
C SER A 106 8.74 21.04 24.81
N PHE A 107 7.59 20.73 25.40
CA PHE A 107 6.61 21.69 25.88
C PHE A 107 6.10 21.24 27.25
N ILE A 108 5.54 22.18 28.02
CA ILE A 108 5.03 21.92 29.36
C ILE A 108 3.63 22.53 29.46
N PHE A 109 2.68 21.80 30.04
CA PHE A 109 1.35 22.31 30.36
C PHE A 109 1.43 23.43 31.41
N ALA A 110 0.50 24.39 31.36
CA ALA A 110 0.56 25.57 32.23
C ALA A 110 0.30 25.23 33.71
N THR A 111 -0.54 24.23 33.96
CA THR A 111 -0.97 23.82 35.30
C THR A 111 -0.07 22.71 35.82
N ALA A 112 0.70 23.00 36.86
CA ALA A 112 1.39 21.96 37.62
C ALA A 112 0.37 21.19 38.49
N LEU A 113 0.54 19.88 38.59
CA LEU A 113 -0.34 19.01 39.38
C LEU A 113 0.25 18.75 40.76
N ALA A 114 -0.60 18.64 41.79
CA ALA A 114 -0.16 18.26 43.12
C ALA A 114 0.46 16.85 43.12
N SER A 115 1.43 16.60 44.01
CA SER A 115 2.02 15.28 44.20
C SER A 115 0.94 14.22 44.45
N GLY A 116 0.97 13.15 43.66
CA GLY A 116 -0.01 12.06 43.69
C GLY A 116 -1.26 12.28 42.83
N ALA A 117 -1.43 13.44 42.19
CA ALA A 117 -2.53 13.68 41.26
C ALA A 117 -2.30 12.95 39.92
N SER A 118 -3.39 12.54 39.26
CA SER A 118 -3.35 11.89 37.95
C SER A 118 -3.24 12.92 36.82
N TYR A 119 -2.52 12.57 35.76
CA TYR A 119 -2.54 13.28 34.47
C TYR A 119 -3.13 12.40 33.36
N ALA A 120 -3.73 13.04 32.35
CA ALA A 120 -4.35 12.40 31.21
C ALA A 120 -4.25 13.32 29.97
N VAL A 121 -3.10 13.25 29.30
CA VAL A 121 -2.77 13.96 28.07
C VAL A 121 -3.38 13.26 26.86
N THR A 122 -4.17 14.00 26.09
CA THR A 122 -4.81 13.57 24.85
C THR A 122 -4.61 14.59 23.74
N VAL A 123 -4.79 14.19 22.47
CA VAL A 123 -4.87 15.15 21.35
C VAL A 123 -6.28 15.70 21.30
N LYS A 124 -6.43 17.00 21.56
CA LYS A 124 -7.72 17.70 21.46
C LYS A 124 -8.03 18.09 20.02
N THR A 125 -7.04 18.61 19.30
CA THR A 125 -7.17 19.03 17.90
C THR A 125 -5.99 18.52 17.10
N GLN A 126 -6.26 17.79 16.01
CA GLN A 126 -5.23 17.33 15.07
C GLN A 126 -4.80 18.49 14.14
N PRO A 127 -3.55 18.50 13.65
CA PRO A 127 -3.13 19.46 12.65
C PRO A 127 -3.93 19.33 11.35
N THR A 128 -4.30 20.45 10.73
CA THR A 128 -5.12 20.45 9.50
C THR A 128 -4.38 20.98 8.28
N LEU A 129 -3.26 21.70 8.44
CA LEU A 129 -2.54 22.30 7.32
C LEU A 129 -1.01 22.26 7.49
N PRO A 130 -0.30 21.33 6.82
CA PRO A 130 -0.84 20.08 6.25
C PRO A 130 -1.56 19.23 7.31
N ALA A 131 -2.54 18.43 6.88
CA ALA A 131 -3.21 17.50 7.77
C ALA A 131 -2.20 16.47 8.33
N GLN A 132 -2.25 16.19 9.62
CA GLN A 132 -1.45 15.15 10.26
C GLN A 132 -2.26 14.41 11.31
N THR A 133 -1.85 13.19 11.62
CA THR A 133 -2.35 12.45 12.79
C THR A 133 -1.24 12.39 13.83
N CYS A 134 -1.46 13.07 14.95
CA CYS A 134 -0.63 12.98 16.14
C CYS A 134 -1.22 11.95 17.11
N SER A 135 -0.35 11.17 17.75
CA SER A 135 -0.72 10.18 18.76
C SER A 135 0.12 10.38 20.01
N VAL A 136 -0.48 10.14 21.19
CA VAL A 136 0.18 10.30 22.50
C VAL A 136 0.59 8.93 23.02
N ALA A 137 1.87 8.80 23.41
CA ALA A 137 2.39 7.67 24.17
C ALA A 137 2.68 8.11 25.61
N SER A 138 2.46 7.20 26.56
CA SER A 138 2.59 7.47 28.00
C SER A 138 1.73 8.64 28.49
N GLY A 139 0.58 8.88 27.82
CA GLY A 139 -0.27 10.04 28.04
C GLY A 139 -1.00 10.08 29.37
N SER A 140 -1.02 8.99 30.15
CA SER A 140 -1.69 8.96 31.46
C SER A 140 -0.78 8.41 32.55
N GLY A 141 -0.92 8.90 33.77
CA GLY A 141 -0.16 8.43 34.92
C GLY A 141 -0.42 9.26 36.18
N THR A 142 0.49 9.16 37.16
CA THR A 142 0.44 9.91 38.42
C THR A 142 1.69 10.78 38.55
N ALA A 143 1.49 12.05 38.92
CA ALA A 143 2.57 13.01 39.10
C ALA A 143 3.24 12.84 40.47
N THR A 144 4.34 12.09 40.53
CA THR A 144 5.20 11.97 41.74
C THR A 144 6.55 12.67 41.59
N ALA A 145 6.82 13.18 40.38
CA ALA A 145 7.96 14.01 39.98
C ALA A 145 7.55 14.77 38.70
N ASN A 146 8.39 15.70 38.22
CA ASN A 146 8.17 16.33 36.91
C ASN A 146 8.11 15.26 35.81
N VAL A 147 6.98 15.20 35.11
CA VAL A 147 6.74 14.21 34.06
C VAL A 147 7.36 14.73 32.77
N THR A 148 8.25 13.95 32.15
CA THR A 148 8.87 14.28 30.85
C THR A 148 8.72 13.15 29.84
N SER A 149 8.04 12.06 30.23
CA SER A 149 7.94 10.81 29.46
C SER A 149 6.81 10.80 28.43
N VAL A 150 5.94 11.82 28.42
CA VAL A 150 4.83 11.89 27.46
C VAL A 150 5.39 12.25 26.09
N ALA A 151 5.26 11.32 25.13
CA ALA A 151 5.73 11.53 23.76
C ALA A 151 4.53 11.69 22.82
N VAL A 152 4.63 12.64 21.89
CA VAL A 152 3.64 12.85 20.83
C VAL A 152 4.32 12.68 19.49
N SER A 153 3.84 11.74 18.69
CA SER A 153 4.37 11.50 17.34
C SER A 153 3.31 11.84 16.31
N CYS A 154 3.64 12.77 15.42
CA CYS A 154 2.79 13.23 14.33
C CYS A 154 3.26 12.64 13.00
N VAL A 155 2.32 12.07 12.25
CA VAL A 155 2.56 11.52 10.91
C VAL A 155 1.63 12.18 9.91
N SER A 156 2.16 12.54 8.74
CA SER A 156 1.33 13.00 7.63
C SER A 156 0.65 11.80 6.98
N PRO A 157 -0.67 11.82 6.75
CA PRO A 157 -1.33 10.77 5.99
C PRO A 157 -0.76 10.76 4.58
N VAL A 158 -0.37 9.58 4.10
CA VAL A 158 0.03 9.40 2.71
C VAL A 158 -1.26 9.44 1.87
N PRO A 159 -1.39 10.36 0.91
CA PRO A 159 -2.60 10.42 0.09
C PRO A 159 -2.71 9.15 -0.76
N LYS A 160 -3.95 8.66 -0.90
CA LYS A 160 -4.27 7.53 -1.76
C LYS A 160 -4.95 8.01 -3.02
N PHE A 161 -4.56 7.47 -4.16
CA PHE A 161 -5.12 7.81 -5.46
C PHE A 161 -5.60 6.56 -6.19
N ALA A 162 -6.60 6.75 -7.05
CA ALA A 162 -7.05 5.75 -8.01
C ALA A 162 -6.96 6.29 -9.43
N TYR A 163 -6.67 5.40 -10.37
CA TYR A 163 -6.65 5.70 -11.81
C TYR A 163 -7.52 4.72 -12.58
N VAL A 164 -8.26 5.24 -13.56
CA VAL A 164 -9.25 4.48 -14.33
C VAL A 164 -9.07 4.73 -15.81
N ALA A 165 -8.81 3.67 -16.59
CA ALA A 165 -8.77 3.75 -18.05
C ALA A 165 -10.20 3.75 -18.62
N ASN A 166 -10.54 4.78 -19.40
CA ASN A 166 -11.86 4.97 -20.00
C ASN A 166 -11.80 4.77 -21.51
N GLN A 167 -12.31 3.64 -22.00
CA GLN A 167 -12.11 3.20 -23.39
C GLN A 167 -12.70 4.16 -24.43
N THR A 168 -13.94 4.64 -24.22
CA THR A 168 -14.63 5.38 -25.29
C THR A 168 -14.33 6.87 -25.26
N THR A 169 -13.86 7.40 -24.13
CA THR A 169 -13.44 8.80 -24.00
C THR A 169 -11.93 9.02 -24.14
N ASN A 170 -11.15 7.96 -24.41
CA ASN A 170 -9.70 8.00 -24.67
C ASN A 170 -8.91 8.78 -23.61
N ASN A 171 -9.20 8.53 -22.34
CA ASN A 171 -8.57 9.24 -21.22
C ASN A 171 -8.46 8.36 -19.97
N VAL A 172 -7.73 8.88 -18.98
CA VAL A 172 -7.60 8.30 -17.65
C VAL A 172 -8.23 9.24 -16.62
N SER A 173 -9.25 8.75 -15.92
CA SER A 173 -9.78 9.44 -14.74
C SER A 173 -8.87 9.19 -13.54
N ALA A 174 -8.69 10.20 -12.69
CA ALA A 174 -7.88 10.14 -11.49
C ALA A 174 -8.71 10.65 -10.29
N TYR A 175 -8.58 9.97 -9.17
CA TYR A 175 -9.33 10.28 -7.95
C TYR A 175 -8.40 10.26 -6.75
N SER A 176 -8.62 11.14 -5.77
CA SER A 176 -8.17 10.91 -4.40
C SER A 176 -9.17 9.99 -3.72
N ILE A 177 -8.65 9.13 -2.83
CA ILE A 177 -9.43 8.21 -2.02
C ILE A 177 -9.40 8.73 -0.59
N ASP A 178 -10.57 8.97 -0.01
CA ASP A 178 -10.68 9.18 1.43
C ASP A 178 -10.32 7.89 2.17
N ALA A 179 -9.28 7.93 3.00
CA ALA A 179 -8.74 6.72 3.64
C ALA A 179 -9.70 6.08 4.66
N SER A 180 -10.70 6.82 5.14
CA SER A 180 -11.64 6.36 6.17
C SER A 180 -12.94 5.82 5.59
N THR A 181 -13.42 6.45 4.51
CA THR A 181 -14.72 6.14 3.88
C THR A 181 -14.57 5.43 2.54
N GLY A 182 -13.37 5.43 1.94
CA GLY A 182 -13.13 4.90 0.61
C GLY A 182 -13.74 5.75 -0.52
N ALA A 183 -14.30 6.92 -0.21
CA ALA A 183 -14.96 7.78 -1.19
C ALA A 183 -13.98 8.34 -2.22
N LEU A 184 -14.41 8.39 -3.48
CA LEU A 184 -13.60 8.91 -4.59
C LEU A 184 -13.93 10.38 -4.85
N THR A 185 -12.92 11.24 -4.81
CA THR A 185 -13.01 12.64 -5.22
C THR A 185 -12.13 12.85 -6.44
N GLN A 186 -12.67 13.43 -7.51
CA GLN A 186 -11.91 13.62 -8.74
C GLN A 186 -10.70 14.56 -8.51
N VAL A 187 -9.53 14.17 -8.99
CA VAL A 187 -8.31 14.97 -8.91
C VAL A 187 -8.41 16.16 -9.87
N ALA A 188 -7.90 17.32 -9.44
CA ALA A 188 -7.83 18.51 -10.28
C ALA A 188 -7.08 18.24 -11.60
N GLY A 189 -7.67 18.65 -12.72
CA GLY A 189 -7.12 18.40 -14.07
C GLY A 189 -7.51 17.04 -14.67
N SER A 190 -8.17 16.16 -13.92
CA SER A 190 -8.75 14.93 -14.45
C SER A 190 -9.99 15.24 -15.33
N PRO A 191 -10.25 14.46 -16.40
CA PRO A 191 -9.46 13.32 -16.90
C PRO A 191 -8.24 13.74 -17.72
N PHE A 192 -7.23 12.87 -17.74
CA PHE A 192 -5.99 13.09 -18.48
C PHE A 192 -6.02 12.34 -19.81
N ALA A 193 -5.79 13.04 -20.92
CA ALA A 193 -5.84 12.43 -22.26
C ALA A 193 -4.76 11.36 -22.44
N THR A 194 -5.10 10.29 -23.15
CA THR A 194 -4.17 9.23 -23.59
C THR A 194 -4.34 8.97 -25.09
N SER A 195 -4.05 7.76 -25.57
CA SER A 195 -4.32 7.35 -26.95
C SER A 195 -5.67 6.65 -27.12
N ASN A 196 -5.90 6.07 -28.30
CA ASN A 196 -7.17 5.50 -28.68
C ASN A 196 -7.40 4.14 -27.99
N THR A 197 -8.57 4.00 -27.35
CA THR A 197 -9.05 2.79 -26.68
C THR A 197 -8.09 2.32 -25.58
N PRO A 198 -7.92 3.09 -24.49
CA PRO A 198 -7.13 2.66 -23.34
C PRO A 198 -7.83 1.50 -22.61
N THR A 199 -7.15 0.37 -22.43
CA THR A 199 -7.75 -0.87 -21.88
C THR A 199 -7.20 -1.25 -20.51
N SER A 200 -6.02 -0.78 -20.15
CA SER A 200 -5.36 -1.12 -18.88
C SER A 200 -4.57 0.06 -18.37
N VAL A 201 -4.67 0.32 -17.07
CA VAL A 201 -3.82 1.28 -16.35
C VAL A 201 -3.17 0.57 -15.16
N THR A 202 -1.86 0.78 -14.99
CA THR A 202 -1.10 0.31 -13.84
C THR A 202 -0.21 1.42 -13.31
N VAL A 203 0.15 1.35 -12.04
CA VAL A 203 1.10 2.26 -11.39
C VAL A 203 2.31 1.44 -10.94
N ASP A 204 3.50 2.03 -11.01
CA ASP A 204 4.72 1.39 -10.53
C ASP A 204 4.72 1.28 -8.98
N PRO A 205 5.47 0.34 -8.38
CA PRO A 205 5.49 0.15 -6.93
C PRO A 205 5.94 1.40 -6.12
N SER A 206 6.70 2.32 -6.72
CA SER A 206 7.10 3.57 -6.05
C SER A 206 6.01 4.65 -6.08
N GLY A 207 4.94 4.45 -6.86
CA GLY A 207 3.82 5.37 -6.99
C GLY A 207 4.15 6.65 -7.77
N LYS A 208 5.20 6.64 -8.58
CA LYS A 208 5.69 7.81 -9.32
C LYS A 208 5.28 7.81 -10.78
N PHE A 209 4.99 6.65 -11.35
CA PHE A 209 4.73 6.48 -12.77
C PHE A 209 3.48 5.64 -13.01
N ALA A 210 2.64 6.09 -13.93
CA ALA A 210 1.49 5.34 -14.43
C ALA A 210 1.70 4.95 -15.90
N TYR A 211 1.30 3.73 -16.25
CA TYR A 211 1.41 3.18 -17.60
C TYR A 211 0.03 2.75 -18.10
N VAL A 212 -0.29 3.10 -19.36
CA VAL A 212 -1.60 2.88 -19.96
C VAL A 212 -1.44 2.17 -21.30
N ALA A 213 -1.99 0.96 -21.43
CA ALA A 213 -2.04 0.25 -22.71
C ALA A 213 -3.19 0.77 -23.57
N ASN A 214 -2.90 1.13 -24.82
CA ASN A 214 -3.87 1.63 -25.79
C ASN A 214 -4.06 0.64 -26.93
N TYR A 215 -5.21 -0.02 -26.93
CA TYR A 215 -5.52 -1.15 -27.82
C TYR A 215 -5.51 -0.74 -29.30
N ALA A 216 -6.21 0.34 -29.67
CA ALA A 216 -6.32 0.72 -31.08
C ALA A 216 -5.02 1.32 -31.62
N SER A 217 -4.24 2.00 -30.78
CA SER A 217 -2.99 2.68 -31.18
C SER A 217 -1.73 1.81 -31.08
N SER A 218 -1.83 0.57 -30.61
CA SER A 218 -0.69 -0.35 -30.44
C SER A 218 0.50 0.23 -29.66
N ASN A 219 0.20 0.94 -28.57
CA ASN A 219 1.22 1.62 -27.77
C ASN A 219 0.91 1.64 -26.26
N VAL A 220 1.91 2.01 -25.47
CA VAL A 220 1.79 2.30 -24.04
C VAL A 220 2.10 3.77 -23.80
N PHE A 221 1.15 4.49 -23.21
CA PHE A 221 1.38 5.81 -22.68
C PHE A 221 1.96 5.74 -21.28
N ALA A 222 2.81 6.71 -20.94
CA ALA A 222 3.43 6.78 -19.64
C ALA A 222 3.31 8.19 -19.06
N TYR A 223 2.96 8.27 -17.78
CA TYR A 223 2.75 9.51 -17.03
C TYR A 223 3.60 9.53 -15.77
N SER A 224 4.09 10.71 -15.39
CA SER A 224 4.56 10.95 -14.04
C SER A 224 3.37 11.34 -13.16
N ILE A 225 3.39 10.89 -11.91
CA ILE A 225 2.37 11.13 -10.90
C ILE A 225 2.90 12.21 -9.96
N ASN A 226 2.14 13.29 -9.79
CA ASN A 226 2.37 14.17 -8.65
C ASN A 226 1.89 13.44 -7.39
N THR A 227 2.81 12.96 -6.55
CA THR A 227 2.50 12.14 -5.37
C THR A 227 1.73 12.87 -4.28
N SER A 228 1.61 14.21 -4.35
CA SER A 228 0.83 15.00 -3.40
C SER A 228 -0.60 15.27 -3.87
N THR A 229 -0.82 15.36 -5.19
CA THR A 229 -2.13 15.72 -5.76
C THR A 229 -2.79 14.61 -6.58
N GLY A 230 -2.03 13.58 -6.97
CA GLY A 230 -2.46 12.50 -7.85
C GLY A 230 -2.52 12.87 -9.33
N ALA A 231 -2.21 14.12 -9.69
CA ALA A 231 -2.31 14.59 -11.07
C ALA A 231 -1.28 13.89 -11.98
N LEU A 232 -1.69 13.56 -13.21
CA LEU A 232 -0.84 12.92 -14.20
C LEU A 232 -0.24 13.97 -15.15
N THR A 233 1.06 13.87 -15.40
CA THR A 233 1.75 14.61 -16.46
C THR A 233 2.31 13.62 -17.46
N GLN A 234 1.99 13.76 -18.74
CA GLN A 234 2.56 12.88 -19.77
C GLN A 234 4.08 13.00 -19.80
N MET A 235 4.78 11.87 -19.81
CA MET A 235 6.24 11.85 -19.81
C MET A 235 6.82 12.10 -21.21
N ALA A 236 7.98 12.75 -21.24
CA ALA A 236 8.76 12.89 -22.47
C ALA A 236 9.14 11.52 -23.03
N GLY A 237 9.00 11.33 -24.34
CA GLY A 237 9.23 10.05 -25.01
C GLY A 237 8.02 9.10 -25.05
N SER A 238 6.91 9.42 -24.36
CA SER A 238 5.63 8.73 -24.55
C SER A 238 4.96 9.17 -25.86
N PRO A 239 4.25 8.30 -26.59
CA PRO A 239 4.07 6.86 -26.32
C PRO A 239 5.24 5.97 -26.69
N PHE A 240 5.29 4.80 -26.04
CA PHE A 240 6.20 3.70 -26.38
C PHE A 240 5.46 2.66 -27.20
N LEU A 241 6.05 2.19 -28.31
CA LEU A 241 5.43 1.19 -29.18
C LEU A 241 5.33 -0.16 -28.47
N ALA A 242 4.19 -0.84 -28.64
CA ALA A 242 3.93 -2.20 -28.19
C ALA A 242 3.67 -3.14 -29.36
N GLY A 243 3.30 -4.39 -29.07
CA GLY A 243 2.76 -5.27 -30.10
C GLY A 243 1.35 -4.83 -30.51
N SER A 244 0.72 -5.59 -31.40
CA SER A 244 -0.60 -5.23 -31.93
C SER A 244 -1.68 -5.45 -30.87
N SER A 245 -2.51 -4.42 -30.67
CA SER A 245 -3.64 -4.45 -29.73
C SER A 245 -3.25 -4.83 -28.28
N PRO A 246 -2.39 -4.02 -27.62
CA PRO A 246 -2.02 -4.24 -26.23
C PRO A 246 -3.27 -4.06 -25.35
N ILE A 247 -3.56 -5.05 -24.52
CA ILE A 247 -4.79 -5.07 -23.73
C ILE A 247 -4.54 -5.00 -22.23
N SER A 248 -3.40 -5.49 -21.76
CA SER A 248 -3.00 -5.48 -20.34
C SER A 248 -1.55 -5.02 -20.20
N VAL A 249 -1.28 -4.18 -19.20
CA VAL A 249 0.06 -3.76 -18.80
C VAL A 249 0.22 -3.97 -17.29
N THR A 250 1.36 -4.50 -16.88
CA THR A 250 1.74 -4.69 -15.47
C THR A 250 3.20 -4.27 -15.25
N VAL A 251 3.54 -3.89 -14.01
CA VAL A 251 4.90 -3.57 -13.58
C VAL A 251 5.32 -4.60 -12.55
N ASP A 252 6.56 -5.08 -12.65
CA ASP A 252 7.08 -6.06 -11.70
C ASP A 252 7.23 -5.47 -10.28
N PRO A 253 7.23 -6.29 -9.20
CA PRO A 253 7.31 -5.79 -7.83
C PRO A 253 8.56 -4.95 -7.52
N SER A 254 9.65 -5.10 -8.28
CA SER A 254 10.85 -4.28 -8.11
C SER A 254 10.78 -2.91 -8.80
N GLY A 255 9.77 -2.69 -9.66
CA GLY A 255 9.59 -1.45 -10.43
C GLY A 255 10.62 -1.26 -11.56
N LYS A 256 11.29 -2.33 -11.99
CA LYS A 256 12.36 -2.29 -12.99
C LYS A 256 11.88 -2.71 -14.37
N PHE A 257 10.80 -3.45 -14.47
CA PHE A 257 10.31 -4.03 -15.72
C PHE A 257 8.80 -3.84 -15.84
N ALA A 258 8.35 -3.59 -17.08
CA ALA A 258 6.95 -3.59 -17.45
C ALA A 258 6.69 -4.67 -18.50
N TYR A 259 5.54 -5.34 -18.40
CA TYR A 259 5.10 -6.38 -19.32
C TYR A 259 3.75 -6.05 -19.90
N VAL A 260 3.58 -6.26 -21.20
CA VAL A 260 2.38 -5.87 -21.96
C VAL A 260 1.89 -7.06 -22.77
N ALA A 261 0.67 -7.52 -22.50
CA ALA A 261 0.02 -8.57 -23.29
C ALA A 261 -0.57 -7.96 -24.57
N ASN A 262 -0.11 -8.43 -25.73
CA ASN A 262 -0.54 -7.95 -27.05
C ASN A 262 -1.52 -8.94 -27.67
N TYR A 263 -2.81 -8.61 -27.60
CA TYR A 263 -3.91 -9.50 -27.94
C TYR A 263 -3.82 -10.00 -29.39
N ALA A 264 -3.67 -9.09 -30.35
CA ALA A 264 -3.74 -9.45 -31.77
C ALA A 264 -2.45 -10.14 -32.26
N SER A 265 -1.29 -9.78 -31.71
CA SER A 265 0.00 -10.38 -32.11
C SER A 265 0.40 -11.62 -31.32
N SER A 266 -0.43 -12.09 -30.37
CA SER A 266 -0.21 -13.32 -29.58
C SER A 266 1.18 -13.39 -28.91
N ASN A 267 1.60 -12.27 -28.30
CA ASN A 267 2.91 -12.15 -27.65
C ASN A 267 2.88 -11.15 -26.48
N VAL A 268 3.97 -11.10 -25.72
CA VAL A 268 4.17 -10.18 -24.60
C VAL A 268 5.35 -9.28 -24.91
N SER A 269 5.14 -7.97 -24.92
CA SER A 269 6.25 -7.00 -24.95
C SER A 269 6.80 -6.83 -23.54
N ALA A 270 8.13 -6.79 -23.41
CA ALA A 270 8.80 -6.50 -22.16
C ALA A 270 9.67 -5.24 -22.28
N TYR A 271 9.69 -4.43 -21.22
CA TYR A 271 10.43 -3.18 -21.16
C TYR A 271 11.20 -3.10 -19.85
N SER A 272 12.42 -2.57 -19.89
CA SER A 272 13.07 -2.02 -18.70
C SER A 272 12.55 -0.61 -18.44
N ILE A 273 12.34 -0.28 -17.17
CA ILE A 273 11.89 1.02 -16.70
C ILE A 273 13.12 1.79 -16.21
N ASN A 274 13.32 3.00 -16.75
CA ASN A 274 14.23 3.94 -16.13
C ASN A 274 13.59 4.45 -14.82
N THR A 275 14.17 4.13 -13.67
CA THR A 275 13.57 4.42 -12.36
C THR A 275 13.56 5.90 -11.98
N SER A 276 14.32 6.76 -12.68
CA SER A 276 14.30 8.21 -12.45
C SER A 276 13.32 8.92 -13.37
N THR A 277 13.15 8.45 -14.62
CA THR A 277 12.32 9.13 -15.62
C THR A 277 11.03 8.39 -15.98
N GLY A 278 10.87 7.13 -15.56
CA GLY A 278 9.75 6.26 -15.92
C GLY A 278 9.77 5.78 -17.38
N ALA A 279 10.75 6.19 -18.19
CA ALA A 279 10.82 5.85 -19.60
C ALA A 279 10.99 4.34 -19.84
N LEU A 280 10.32 3.82 -20.86
CA LEU A 280 10.37 2.40 -21.24
C LEU A 280 11.39 2.17 -22.35
N THR A 281 12.26 1.19 -22.16
CA THR A 281 13.18 0.68 -23.19
C THR A 281 12.88 -0.80 -23.41
N GLN A 282 12.68 -1.21 -24.66
CA GLN A 282 12.35 -2.59 -24.97
C GLN A 282 13.49 -3.54 -24.55
N VAL A 283 13.13 -4.63 -23.86
CA VAL A 283 14.08 -5.66 -23.44
C VAL A 283 14.55 -6.47 -24.66
N ALA A 284 15.84 -6.84 -24.69
CA ALA A 284 16.38 -7.69 -25.75
C ALA A 284 15.61 -9.02 -25.86
N GLY A 285 15.20 -9.37 -27.09
CA GLY A 285 14.38 -10.55 -27.37
C GLY A 285 12.87 -10.33 -27.28
N SER A 286 12.41 -9.16 -26.82
CA SER A 286 10.99 -8.78 -26.89
C SER A 286 10.55 -8.52 -28.34
N PRO A 287 9.28 -8.83 -28.70
CA PRO A 287 8.28 -9.48 -27.86
C PRO A 287 8.48 -11.00 -27.75
N PHE A 288 8.02 -11.56 -26.64
CA PHE A 288 8.10 -13.00 -26.34
C PHE A 288 6.78 -13.70 -26.71
N ALA A 289 6.84 -14.84 -27.40
CA ALA A 289 5.65 -15.56 -27.85
C ALA A 289 4.77 -16.02 -26.67
N ALA A 290 3.45 -15.91 -26.83
CA ALA A 290 2.44 -16.39 -25.89
C ALA A 290 1.42 -17.30 -26.59
N GLY A 291 0.37 -17.70 -25.87
CA GLY A 291 -0.80 -18.33 -26.48
C GLY A 291 -1.60 -17.33 -27.32
N SER A 292 -2.67 -17.83 -27.96
CA SER A 292 -3.53 -16.99 -28.81
C SER A 292 -4.40 -16.06 -27.96
N GLY A 293 -4.46 -14.79 -28.34
CA GLY A 293 -5.29 -13.78 -27.69
C GLY A 293 -4.95 -13.57 -26.20
N PRO A 294 -3.72 -13.20 -25.84
CA PRO A 294 -3.37 -12.90 -24.46
C PRO A 294 -4.15 -11.67 -23.97
N THR A 295 -4.86 -11.79 -22.85
CA THR A 295 -5.74 -10.74 -22.32
C THR A 295 -5.28 -10.14 -21.00
N SER A 296 -4.44 -10.86 -20.26
CA SER A 296 -3.96 -10.43 -18.94
C SER A 296 -2.56 -10.96 -18.73
N VAL A 297 -1.68 -10.10 -18.20
CA VAL A 297 -0.35 -10.47 -17.72
C VAL A 297 -0.21 -10.05 -16.25
N THR A 298 0.35 -10.93 -15.42
CA THR A 298 0.66 -10.65 -14.02
C THR A 298 2.05 -11.18 -13.67
N VAL A 299 2.69 -10.58 -12.68
CA VAL A 299 3.99 -10.99 -12.14
C VAL A 299 3.77 -11.44 -10.70
N ASP A 300 4.38 -12.56 -10.31
CA ASP A 300 4.26 -13.08 -8.95
C ASP A 300 4.92 -12.11 -7.93
N PRO A 301 4.52 -12.14 -6.64
CA PRO A 301 5.07 -11.23 -5.63
C PRO A 301 6.60 -11.27 -5.47
N SER A 302 7.26 -12.38 -5.83
CA SER A 302 8.72 -12.48 -5.78
C SER A 302 9.44 -11.89 -6.99
N GLY A 303 8.71 -11.53 -8.06
CA GLY A 303 9.26 -10.99 -9.30
C GLY A 303 10.00 -12.00 -10.16
N LYS A 304 9.80 -13.31 -9.93
CA LYS A 304 10.52 -14.40 -10.61
C LYS A 304 9.75 -14.98 -11.77
N PHE A 305 8.43 -14.90 -11.74
CA PHE A 305 7.54 -15.56 -12.69
C PHE A 305 6.49 -14.60 -13.21
N ALA A 306 6.18 -14.71 -14.51
CA ALA A 306 5.07 -14.03 -15.14
C ALA A 306 4.05 -15.04 -15.68
N TYR A 307 2.76 -14.74 -15.54
CA TYR A 307 1.66 -15.57 -16.03
C TYR A 307 0.77 -14.76 -16.96
N VAL A 308 0.33 -15.39 -18.05
CA VAL A 308 -0.44 -14.74 -19.11
C VAL A 308 -1.67 -15.58 -19.42
N ALA A 309 -2.86 -15.03 -19.20
CA ALA A 309 -4.12 -15.65 -19.62
C ALA A 309 -4.30 -15.48 -21.14
N ASN A 310 -4.43 -16.59 -21.86
CA ASN A 310 -4.61 -16.61 -23.32
C ASN A 310 -6.05 -17.00 -23.66
N GLN A 311 -6.90 -16.01 -23.92
CA GLN A 311 -8.32 -16.19 -24.16
C GLN A 311 -8.58 -17.11 -25.36
N GLY A 312 -7.87 -16.89 -26.47
CA GLY A 312 -8.08 -17.61 -27.72
C GLY A 312 -7.66 -19.08 -27.66
N SER A 313 -6.59 -19.39 -26.92
CA SER A 313 -6.09 -20.78 -26.77
C SER A 313 -6.53 -21.49 -25.49
N SER A 314 -7.38 -20.86 -24.66
CA SER A 314 -7.93 -21.45 -23.42
C SER A 314 -6.86 -22.03 -22.48
N ASN A 315 -5.77 -21.29 -22.28
CA ASN A 315 -4.64 -21.72 -21.46
C ASN A 315 -3.92 -20.52 -20.81
N VAL A 316 -2.96 -20.81 -19.93
CA VAL A 316 -2.09 -19.83 -19.28
C VAL A 316 -0.65 -20.08 -19.69
N SER A 317 -0.03 -19.11 -20.37
CA SER A 317 1.42 -19.14 -20.59
C SER A 317 2.16 -18.71 -19.33
N ALA A 318 3.26 -19.37 -19.02
CA ALA A 318 4.04 -19.08 -17.83
C ALA A 318 5.53 -18.93 -18.17
N TYR A 319 6.16 -17.92 -17.60
CA TYR A 319 7.53 -17.53 -17.90
C TYR A 319 8.35 -17.35 -16.62
N SER A 320 9.62 -17.73 -16.66
CA SER A 320 10.62 -17.22 -15.72
C SER A 320 11.13 -15.87 -16.18
N ILE A 321 11.33 -14.95 -15.25
CA ILE A 321 11.86 -13.61 -15.48
C ILE A 321 13.35 -13.60 -15.18
N ASN A 322 14.16 -13.17 -16.14
CA ASN A 322 15.55 -12.85 -15.86
C ASN A 322 15.62 -11.59 -15.00
N ALA A 323 16.07 -11.71 -13.75
CA ALA A 323 16.06 -10.61 -12.79
C ALA A 323 16.94 -9.40 -13.16
N SER A 324 17.95 -9.57 -14.03
CA SER A 324 18.82 -8.47 -14.45
C SER A 324 18.38 -7.82 -15.76
N THR A 325 17.83 -8.59 -16.69
CA THR A 325 17.46 -8.10 -18.03
C THR A 325 15.97 -7.91 -18.23
N GLY A 326 15.13 -8.53 -17.39
CA GLY A 326 13.67 -8.57 -17.55
C GLY A 326 13.18 -9.52 -18.64
N ALA A 327 14.08 -10.23 -19.33
CA ALA A 327 13.73 -11.13 -20.42
C ALA A 327 12.89 -12.32 -19.93
N LEU A 328 11.88 -12.70 -20.71
CA LEU A 328 11.00 -13.82 -20.41
C LEU A 328 11.52 -15.10 -21.07
N THR A 329 11.57 -16.18 -20.31
CA THR A 329 11.81 -17.53 -20.83
C THR A 329 10.61 -18.40 -20.50
N GLN A 330 9.97 -18.97 -21.52
CA GLN A 330 8.81 -19.83 -21.30
C GLN A 330 9.21 -21.08 -20.51
N MET A 331 8.45 -21.41 -19.46
CA MET A 331 8.78 -22.49 -18.54
C MET A 331 8.39 -23.85 -19.10
N ALA A 332 9.05 -24.91 -18.64
CA ALA A 332 8.69 -26.28 -19.01
C ALA A 332 7.24 -26.59 -18.61
N GLY A 333 6.49 -27.23 -19.50
CA GLY A 333 5.07 -27.53 -19.30
C GLY A 333 4.11 -26.38 -19.61
N SER A 334 4.60 -25.16 -19.88
CA SER A 334 3.77 -24.07 -20.38
C SER A 334 3.42 -24.28 -21.87
N PRO A 335 2.20 -23.91 -22.31
CA PRO A 335 1.13 -23.33 -21.51
C PRO A 335 0.31 -24.38 -20.73
N PHE A 336 -0.25 -23.96 -19.60
CA PHE A 336 -1.08 -24.81 -18.73
C PHE A 336 -2.56 -24.65 -19.08
N ALA A 337 -3.30 -25.76 -19.17
CA ALA A 337 -4.73 -25.73 -19.52
C ALA A 337 -5.55 -24.90 -18.51
N ALA A 338 -6.52 -24.13 -19.01
CA ALA A 338 -7.49 -23.38 -18.22
C ALA A 338 -8.92 -23.70 -18.66
N GLY A 339 -9.91 -22.99 -18.09
CA GLY A 339 -11.26 -23.03 -18.62
C GLY A 339 -11.36 -22.30 -19.97
N SER A 340 -12.56 -22.32 -20.57
CA SER A 340 -12.79 -21.64 -21.85
C SER A 340 -12.72 -20.12 -21.68
N GLY A 341 -11.94 -19.46 -22.55
CA GLY A 341 -11.82 -18.00 -22.61
C GLY A 341 -11.29 -17.35 -21.33
N PRO A 342 -10.09 -17.70 -20.83
CA PRO A 342 -9.49 -17.04 -19.69
C PRO A 342 -9.23 -15.56 -20.00
N THR A 343 -9.74 -14.65 -19.17
CA THR A 343 -9.61 -13.21 -19.40
C THR A 343 -8.68 -12.51 -18.42
N SER A 344 -8.56 -13.02 -17.20
CA SER A 344 -7.77 -12.43 -16.12
C SER A 344 -7.04 -13.51 -15.34
N VAL A 345 -5.77 -13.28 -15.03
CA VAL A 345 -4.96 -14.10 -14.13
C VAL A 345 -4.40 -13.23 -13.00
N THR A 346 -4.43 -13.75 -11.78
CA THR A 346 -3.86 -13.11 -10.59
C THR A 346 -3.10 -14.13 -9.75
N VAL A 347 -2.10 -13.68 -9.01
CA VAL A 347 -1.31 -14.48 -8.06
C VAL A 347 -1.62 -13.95 -6.66
N ASP A 348 -1.83 -14.87 -5.70
CA ASP A 348 -2.08 -14.48 -4.32
C ASP A 348 -0.85 -13.80 -3.69
N PRO A 349 -1.01 -12.96 -2.64
CA PRO A 349 0.11 -12.25 -2.02
C PRO A 349 1.23 -13.15 -1.48
N SER A 350 0.95 -14.42 -1.17
CA SER A 350 1.99 -15.37 -0.73
C SER A 350 2.78 -16.01 -1.88
N GLY A 351 2.34 -15.84 -3.14
CA GLY A 351 2.96 -16.42 -4.32
C GLY A 351 2.76 -17.93 -4.47
N LYS A 352 1.81 -18.52 -3.73
CA LYS A 352 1.57 -19.98 -3.71
C LYS A 352 0.46 -20.41 -4.65
N PHE A 353 -0.45 -19.51 -4.99
CA PHE A 353 -1.67 -19.81 -5.73
C PHE A 353 -1.88 -18.81 -6.87
N ALA A 354 -2.37 -19.30 -8.00
CA ALA A 354 -2.85 -18.48 -9.10
C ALA A 354 -4.33 -18.75 -9.37
N TYR A 355 -5.09 -17.70 -9.67
CA TYR A 355 -6.51 -17.78 -10.01
C TYR A 355 -6.77 -17.16 -11.37
N VAL A 356 -7.62 -17.81 -12.17
CA VAL A 356 -7.90 -17.43 -13.56
C VAL A 356 -9.39 -17.35 -13.78
N ALA A 357 -9.90 -16.16 -14.11
CA ALA A 357 -11.29 -15.98 -14.50
C ALA A 357 -11.51 -16.47 -15.95
N ASN A 358 -12.39 -17.46 -16.13
CA ASN A 358 -12.69 -18.05 -17.43
C ASN A 358 -14.06 -17.57 -17.93
N GLN A 359 -14.06 -16.50 -18.74
CA GLN A 359 -15.27 -15.85 -19.23
C GLN A 359 -16.21 -16.82 -19.95
N GLY A 360 -15.66 -17.64 -20.86
CA GLY A 360 -16.46 -18.53 -21.71
C GLY A 360 -17.08 -19.71 -20.96
N SER A 361 -16.48 -20.13 -19.84
CA SER A 361 -16.98 -21.27 -19.05
C SER A 361 -17.58 -20.89 -17.69
N SER A 362 -17.72 -19.60 -17.41
CA SER A 362 -18.36 -19.04 -16.20
C SER A 362 -17.82 -19.63 -14.88
N ASN A 363 -16.49 -19.76 -14.78
CA ASN A 363 -15.83 -20.33 -13.62
C ASN A 363 -14.45 -19.70 -13.39
N VAL A 364 -13.81 -20.07 -12.28
CA VAL A 364 -12.45 -19.70 -11.92
C VAL A 364 -11.56 -20.93 -11.83
N SER A 365 -10.54 -21.03 -12.68
CA SER A 365 -9.49 -22.03 -12.50
C SER A 365 -8.54 -21.60 -11.39
N ALA A 366 -8.07 -22.55 -10.59
CA ALA A 366 -7.20 -22.29 -9.45
C ALA A 366 -6.02 -23.28 -9.48
N TYR A 367 -4.82 -22.76 -9.29
CA TYR A 367 -3.58 -23.50 -9.42
C TYR A 367 -2.70 -23.30 -8.19
N SER A 368 -1.98 -24.34 -7.79
CA SER A 368 -0.80 -24.20 -6.93
C SER A 368 0.40 -23.87 -7.80
N ILE A 369 1.26 -22.99 -7.31
CA ILE A 369 2.50 -22.57 -7.96
C ILE A 369 3.66 -23.33 -7.33
N ASN A 370 4.45 -24.02 -8.16
CA ASN A 370 5.72 -24.56 -7.69
C ASN A 370 6.71 -23.41 -7.44
N ALA A 371 7.09 -23.19 -6.19
CA ALA A 371 7.94 -22.05 -5.79
C ALA A 371 9.32 -21.99 -6.48
N SER A 372 9.84 -23.13 -6.96
CA SER A 372 11.15 -23.21 -7.61
C SER A 372 11.08 -23.06 -9.13
N THR A 373 10.02 -23.57 -9.75
CA THR A 373 9.91 -23.66 -11.21
C THR A 373 8.82 -22.78 -11.80
N GLY A 374 7.95 -22.18 -10.98
CA GLY A 374 6.78 -21.42 -11.42
C GLY A 374 5.70 -22.26 -12.10
N ALA A 375 5.87 -23.58 -12.19
CA ALA A 375 4.91 -24.45 -12.87
C ALA A 375 3.55 -24.45 -12.14
N LEU A 376 2.46 -24.39 -12.92
CA LEU A 376 1.10 -24.41 -12.41
C LEU A 376 0.58 -25.84 -12.35
N THR A 377 0.00 -26.22 -11.21
CA THR A 377 -0.74 -27.48 -11.07
C THR A 377 -2.17 -27.16 -10.65
N GLN A 378 -3.15 -27.61 -11.42
CA GLN A 378 -4.56 -27.35 -11.11
C GLN A 378 -4.93 -28.01 -9.78
N MET A 379 -5.59 -27.24 -8.91
CA MET A 379 -5.92 -27.69 -7.55
C MET A 379 -7.19 -28.56 -7.55
N ALA A 380 -7.30 -29.43 -6.54
CA ALA A 380 -8.50 -30.23 -6.33
C ALA A 380 -9.74 -29.33 -6.16
N GLY A 381 -10.85 -29.70 -6.80
CA GLY A 381 -12.09 -28.90 -6.80
C GLY A 381 -12.11 -27.75 -7.81
N SER A 382 -11.00 -27.45 -8.50
CA SER A 382 -10.98 -26.51 -9.62
C SER A 382 -11.58 -27.15 -10.89
N PRO A 383 -12.28 -26.36 -11.74
CA PRO A 383 -12.63 -24.96 -11.57
C PRO A 383 -13.81 -24.73 -10.61
N PHE A 384 -13.83 -23.56 -9.96
CA PHE A 384 -14.90 -23.14 -9.05
C PHE A 384 -15.94 -22.31 -9.81
N ALA A 385 -17.23 -22.60 -9.63
CA ALA A 385 -18.29 -21.87 -10.31
C ALA A 385 -18.28 -20.38 -9.96
N ALA A 386 -18.51 -19.52 -10.95
CA ALA A 386 -18.65 -18.07 -10.79
C ALA A 386 -19.97 -17.57 -11.37
N GLY A 387 -20.15 -16.24 -11.42
CA GLY A 387 -21.25 -15.65 -12.19
C GLY A 387 -21.01 -15.79 -13.69
N SER A 388 -21.96 -15.30 -14.50
CA SER A 388 -21.86 -15.38 -15.95
C SER A 388 -20.80 -14.43 -16.48
N GLY A 389 -19.91 -14.92 -17.34
CA GLY A 389 -18.89 -14.11 -18.01
C GLY A 389 -17.93 -13.40 -17.04
N PRO A 390 -17.20 -14.11 -16.17
CA PRO A 390 -16.20 -13.49 -15.29
C PRO A 390 -15.09 -12.86 -16.13
N THR A 391 -14.79 -11.57 -15.90
CA THR A 391 -13.79 -10.83 -16.69
C THR A 391 -12.53 -10.49 -15.90
N SER A 392 -12.64 -10.31 -14.59
CA SER A 392 -11.54 -9.92 -13.70
C SER A 392 -11.61 -10.71 -12.40
N VAL A 393 -10.45 -11.20 -11.94
CA VAL A 393 -10.26 -11.81 -10.63
C VAL A 393 -9.14 -11.10 -9.89
N THR A 394 -9.33 -10.83 -8.60
CA THR A 394 -8.32 -10.25 -7.71
C THR A 394 -8.35 -10.93 -6.34
N VAL A 395 -7.21 -10.90 -5.65
CA VAL A 395 -7.06 -11.42 -4.28
C VAL A 395 -6.79 -10.24 -3.36
N ASP A 396 -7.42 -10.21 -2.19
CA ASP A 396 -7.19 -9.16 -1.21
C ASP A 396 -5.76 -9.19 -0.66
N PRO A 397 -5.20 -8.07 -0.15
CA PRO A 397 -3.83 -8.02 0.36
C PRO A 397 -3.52 -9.01 1.48
N SER A 398 -4.52 -9.48 2.24
CA SER A 398 -4.30 -10.50 3.27
C SER A 398 -4.28 -11.95 2.74
N GLY A 399 -4.63 -12.16 1.47
CA GLY A 399 -4.68 -13.48 0.83
C GLY A 399 -5.85 -14.36 1.30
N LYS A 400 -6.84 -13.78 1.98
CA LYS A 400 -7.97 -14.52 2.58
C LYS A 400 -9.19 -14.58 1.67
N PHE A 401 -9.33 -13.63 0.76
CA PHE A 401 -10.52 -13.47 -0.07
C PHE A 401 -10.15 -13.20 -1.53
N ALA A 402 -10.93 -13.77 -2.44
CA ALA A 402 -10.89 -13.49 -3.87
C ALA A 402 -12.21 -12.85 -4.32
N TYR A 403 -12.14 -11.88 -5.22
CA TYR A 403 -13.29 -11.20 -5.81
C TYR A 403 -13.25 -11.30 -7.33
N VAL A 404 -14.41 -11.56 -7.93
CA VAL A 404 -14.56 -11.80 -9.37
C VAL A 404 -15.66 -10.92 -9.94
N ALA A 405 -15.32 -10.03 -10.87
CA ALA A 405 -16.30 -9.25 -11.61
C ALA A 405 -16.94 -10.13 -12.70
N ASN A 406 -18.26 -10.31 -12.64
CA ASN A 406 -19.02 -11.11 -13.59
C ASN A 406 -19.78 -10.21 -14.55
N GLN A 407 -19.22 -10.01 -15.75
CA GLN A 407 -19.75 -9.10 -16.75
C GLN A 407 -21.18 -9.46 -17.16
N GLY A 408 -21.46 -10.75 -17.39
CA GLY A 408 -22.73 -11.22 -17.92
C GLY A 408 -23.86 -11.27 -16.89
N SER A 409 -23.53 -11.42 -15.60
CA SER A 409 -24.53 -11.43 -14.52
C SER A 409 -24.58 -10.14 -13.69
N PHE A 410 -23.83 -9.11 -14.09
CA PHE A 410 -23.83 -7.77 -13.48
C PHE A 410 -23.59 -7.76 -11.96
N ASN A 411 -22.68 -8.61 -11.49
CA ASN A 411 -22.40 -8.78 -10.07
C ASN A 411 -20.93 -9.12 -9.79
N VAL A 412 -20.56 -9.15 -8.51
CA VAL A 412 -19.24 -9.57 -8.04
C VAL A 412 -19.40 -10.82 -7.18
N SER A 413 -18.77 -11.93 -7.58
CA SER A 413 -18.64 -13.10 -6.71
C SER A 413 -17.49 -12.87 -5.73
N ALA A 414 -17.71 -13.13 -4.44
CA ALA A 414 -16.67 -13.19 -3.42
C ALA A 414 -16.48 -14.62 -2.91
N TYR A 415 -15.22 -14.98 -2.63
CA TYR A 415 -14.82 -16.28 -2.10
C TYR A 415 -13.83 -16.10 -0.95
N SER A 416 -13.92 -16.95 0.07
CA SER A 416 -12.83 -17.19 1.02
C SER A 416 -11.84 -18.18 0.42
N ILE A 417 -10.55 -17.94 0.66
CA ILE A 417 -9.45 -18.78 0.20
C ILE A 417 -9.00 -19.66 1.36
N ASN A 418 -8.97 -20.97 1.14
CA ASN A 418 -8.31 -21.87 2.09
C ASN A 418 -6.80 -21.67 2.04
N ALA A 419 -6.20 -21.19 3.14
CA ALA A 419 -4.77 -20.83 3.18
C ALA A 419 -3.79 -21.98 2.85
N SER A 420 -4.21 -23.24 3.02
CA SER A 420 -3.35 -24.42 2.78
C SER A 420 -3.51 -25.00 1.38
N SER A 421 -4.73 -25.00 0.85
CA SER A 421 -5.07 -25.68 -0.40
C SER A 421 -5.41 -24.72 -1.54
N GLY A 422 -5.56 -23.41 -1.28
CA GLY A 422 -6.00 -22.43 -2.26
C GLY A 422 -7.44 -22.60 -2.73
N ALA A 423 -8.20 -23.54 -2.17
CA ALA A 423 -9.57 -23.80 -2.58
C ALA A 423 -10.48 -22.60 -2.29
N LEU A 424 -11.39 -22.28 -3.22
CA LEU A 424 -12.34 -21.20 -3.11
C LEU A 424 -13.66 -21.70 -2.53
N THR A 425 -14.17 -21.02 -1.50
CA THR A 425 -15.51 -21.24 -0.95
C THR A 425 -16.28 -19.94 -1.03
N GLN A 426 -17.50 -19.96 -1.57
CA GLN A 426 -18.29 -18.75 -1.75
C GLN A 426 -18.61 -18.10 -0.39
N VAL A 427 -18.39 -16.79 -0.29
CA VAL A 427 -18.72 -16.00 0.91
C VAL A 427 -20.23 -15.87 1.06
N ALA A 428 -20.74 -15.88 2.30
CA ALA A 428 -22.15 -15.65 2.57
C ALA A 428 -22.63 -14.31 2.00
N GLY A 429 -23.75 -14.32 1.28
CA GLY A 429 -24.31 -13.14 0.61
C GLY A 429 -23.75 -12.89 -0.81
N SER A 430 -22.75 -13.66 -1.25
CA SER A 430 -22.27 -13.65 -2.64
C SER A 430 -23.29 -14.31 -3.59
N PRO A 431 -23.45 -13.82 -4.83
CA PRO A 431 -22.77 -12.66 -5.39
C PRO A 431 -23.39 -11.33 -4.95
N PHE A 432 -22.57 -10.28 -4.92
CA PHE A 432 -22.99 -8.92 -4.58
C PHE A 432 -23.34 -8.13 -5.85
N ALA A 433 -24.50 -7.47 -5.88
CA ALA A 433 -24.94 -6.72 -7.05
C ALA A 433 -23.97 -5.59 -7.40
N ALA A 434 -23.60 -5.49 -8.68
CA ALA A 434 -22.84 -4.37 -9.24
C ALA A 434 -23.75 -3.52 -10.14
N ARG A 435 -23.18 -2.88 -11.16
CA ARG A 435 -23.95 -2.23 -12.24
C ARG A 435 -23.71 -2.98 -13.55
N SER A 436 -24.21 -2.46 -14.67
CA SER A 436 -24.13 -3.12 -15.97
C SER A 436 -22.68 -3.23 -16.47
N PHE A 437 -22.33 -4.43 -16.93
CA PHE A 437 -21.02 -4.80 -17.46
C PHE A 437 -19.83 -4.43 -16.54
N PRO A 438 -19.73 -5.01 -15.33
CA PRO A 438 -18.55 -4.85 -14.50
C PRO A 438 -17.36 -5.54 -15.18
N LEU A 439 -16.30 -4.81 -15.49
CA LEU A 439 -15.15 -5.34 -16.23
C LEU A 439 -13.91 -5.58 -15.36
N SER A 440 -13.71 -4.76 -14.33
CA SER A 440 -12.56 -4.84 -13.42
C SER A 440 -13.05 -4.74 -11.99
N VAL A 441 -12.48 -5.56 -11.10
CA VAL A 441 -12.59 -5.44 -9.64
C VAL A 441 -11.20 -5.30 -9.05
N THR A 442 -11.02 -4.31 -8.17
CA THR A 442 -9.75 -4.01 -7.52
C THR A 442 -9.97 -3.80 -6.03
N VAL A 443 -9.16 -4.45 -5.21
CA VAL A 443 -9.13 -4.24 -3.76
C VAL A 443 -8.03 -3.23 -3.43
N ASP A 444 -8.34 -2.26 -2.56
CA ASP A 444 -7.35 -1.27 -2.14
C ASP A 444 -6.22 -1.92 -1.30
N PRO A 445 -5.01 -1.34 -1.24
CA PRO A 445 -3.90 -1.92 -0.49
C PRO A 445 -4.15 -2.16 1.01
N SER A 446 -5.11 -1.45 1.63
CA SER A 446 -5.49 -1.69 3.02
C SER A 446 -6.45 -2.88 3.21
N GLY A 447 -7.01 -3.42 2.12
CA GLY A 447 -7.98 -4.51 2.14
C GLY A 447 -9.35 -4.12 2.69
N LYS A 448 -9.64 -2.82 2.81
CA LYS A 448 -10.88 -2.29 3.40
C LYS A 448 -11.94 -2.00 2.34
N PHE A 449 -11.54 -1.73 1.11
CA PHE A 449 -12.41 -1.27 0.05
C PHE A 449 -12.19 -2.07 -1.23
N ALA A 450 -13.29 -2.33 -1.95
CA ALA A 450 -13.28 -2.86 -3.30
C ALA A 450 -13.95 -1.88 -4.26
N TYR A 451 -13.34 -1.70 -5.43
CA TYR A 451 -13.83 -0.83 -6.49
C TYR A 451 -14.08 -1.63 -7.77
N VAL A 452 -15.19 -1.35 -8.44
CA VAL A 452 -15.65 -2.07 -9.62
C VAL A 452 -15.93 -1.08 -10.74
N ALA A 453 -15.19 -1.19 -11.85
CA ALA A 453 -15.41 -0.39 -13.05
C ALA A 453 -16.59 -0.97 -13.86
N ASN A 454 -17.69 -0.22 -13.95
CA ASN A 454 -18.89 -0.65 -14.67
C ASN A 454 -18.94 0.03 -16.05
N SER A 455 -18.53 -0.70 -17.07
CA SER A 455 -18.37 -0.13 -18.41
C SER A 455 -19.70 0.27 -19.04
N GLY A 456 -20.79 -0.42 -18.68
CA GLY A 456 -22.14 -0.14 -19.21
C GLY A 456 -22.80 1.11 -18.63
N ASN A 457 -22.30 1.64 -17.51
CA ASN A 457 -22.91 2.80 -16.84
C ASN A 457 -21.96 3.98 -16.67
N ASN A 458 -20.73 3.91 -17.18
CA ASN A 458 -19.72 4.97 -17.06
C ASN A 458 -19.47 5.39 -15.58
N ASN A 459 -19.42 4.40 -14.68
CA ASN A 459 -19.25 4.66 -13.24
C ASN A 459 -18.43 3.58 -12.53
N ILE A 460 -18.07 3.87 -11.29
CA ILE A 460 -17.32 3.00 -10.39
C ILE A 460 -18.22 2.66 -9.19
N SER A 461 -18.56 1.39 -9.01
CA SER A 461 -19.17 0.92 -7.76
C SER A 461 -18.09 0.70 -6.72
N ALA A 462 -18.40 0.99 -5.46
CA ALA A 462 -17.45 1.00 -4.38
C ALA A 462 -18.07 0.34 -3.15
N TYR A 463 -17.34 -0.57 -2.53
CA TYR A 463 -17.79 -1.42 -1.44
C TYR A 463 -16.81 -1.37 -0.29
N SER A 464 -17.31 -1.40 0.95
CA SER A 464 -16.50 -1.77 2.10
C SER A 464 -16.43 -3.29 2.20
N ILE A 465 -15.28 -3.79 2.65
CA ILE A 465 -15.00 -5.20 2.84
C ILE A 465 -15.09 -5.51 4.33
N ASN A 466 -15.94 -6.47 4.70
CA ASN A 466 -15.90 -7.01 6.04
C ASN A 466 -14.63 -7.86 6.20
N ALA A 467 -13.66 -7.40 6.99
CA ALA A 467 -12.35 -8.04 7.12
C ALA A 467 -12.38 -9.49 7.64
N SER A 468 -13.47 -9.91 8.31
CA SER A 468 -13.60 -11.26 8.86
C SER A 468 -14.31 -12.24 7.92
N THR A 469 -15.25 -11.74 7.11
CA THR A 469 -16.10 -12.59 6.26
C THR A 469 -15.84 -12.42 4.77
N GLY A 470 -15.21 -11.33 4.35
CA GLY A 470 -15.04 -10.96 2.93
C GLY A 470 -16.32 -10.46 2.27
N ALA A 471 -17.40 -10.24 3.03
CA ALA A 471 -18.65 -9.76 2.47
C ALA A 471 -18.53 -8.28 2.05
N LEU A 472 -19.13 -7.94 0.91
CA LEU A 472 -19.13 -6.58 0.36
C LEU A 472 -20.40 -5.83 0.78
N THR A 473 -20.22 -4.59 1.25
CA THR A 473 -21.34 -3.67 1.51
C THR A 473 -21.15 -2.41 0.66
N GLN A 474 -22.16 -2.03 -0.12
CA GLN A 474 -22.05 -0.82 -0.95
C GLN A 474 -21.84 0.41 -0.07
N MET A 475 -20.86 1.24 -0.41
CA MET A 475 -20.51 2.43 0.36
C MET A 475 -21.47 3.59 0.07
N ALA A 476 -21.63 4.48 1.06
CA ALA A 476 -22.31 5.76 0.85
C ALA A 476 -21.60 6.58 -0.24
N GLY A 477 -22.39 7.25 -1.08
CA GLY A 477 -21.87 7.99 -2.24
C GLY A 477 -21.53 7.14 -3.47
N SER A 478 -21.59 5.80 -3.38
CA SER A 478 -21.47 4.92 -4.54
C SER A 478 -22.75 4.91 -5.39
N PRO A 479 -22.67 4.83 -6.73
CA PRO A 479 -21.46 4.79 -7.55
C PRO A 479 -20.87 6.18 -7.82
N PHE A 480 -19.55 6.22 -8.04
CA PHE A 480 -18.83 7.44 -8.42
C PHE A 480 -18.75 7.57 -9.94
N PRO A 481 -18.91 8.78 -10.52
CA PRO A 481 -18.86 8.97 -11.96
C PRO A 481 -17.46 8.70 -12.52
N ALA A 482 -17.39 8.11 -13.71
CA ALA A 482 -16.16 7.87 -14.47
C ALA A 482 -16.27 8.41 -15.90
N GLY A 483 -15.19 8.27 -16.68
CA GLY A 483 -15.25 8.52 -18.11
C GLY A 483 -16.08 7.45 -18.84
N GLY A 484 -16.07 7.50 -20.17
CA GLY A 484 -16.85 6.57 -20.98
C GLY A 484 -16.24 5.17 -21.00
N SER A 485 -17.04 4.15 -20.68
CA SER A 485 -16.66 2.74 -20.63
C SER A 485 -15.39 2.50 -19.80
N PRO A 486 -15.43 2.70 -18.46
CA PRO A 486 -14.30 2.42 -17.59
C PRO A 486 -14.03 0.91 -17.54
N VAL A 487 -12.79 0.50 -17.75
CA VAL A 487 -12.46 -0.94 -17.93
C VAL A 487 -11.32 -1.47 -17.07
N SER A 488 -10.49 -0.59 -16.53
CA SER A 488 -9.38 -0.95 -15.66
C SER A 488 -9.31 0.08 -14.54
N PHE A 489 -9.14 -0.39 -13.32
CA PHE A 489 -9.05 0.42 -12.12
C PHE A 489 -7.81 -0.01 -11.32
N THR A 490 -6.98 0.94 -10.93
CA THR A 490 -5.82 0.69 -10.06
C THR A 490 -5.76 1.70 -8.92
N VAL A 491 -5.22 1.29 -7.78
CA VAL A 491 -5.06 2.10 -6.57
C VAL A 491 -3.57 2.21 -6.23
N VAL A 492 -3.14 3.40 -5.84
CA VAL A 492 -1.80 3.67 -5.33
C VAL A 492 -1.87 4.46 -4.02
N GLY A 493 -0.91 4.21 -3.12
CA GLY A 493 -0.79 4.84 -1.81
C GLY A 493 -0.94 3.82 -0.69
N GLN A 494 -0.15 3.97 0.38
CA GLN A 494 -0.13 3.07 1.53
C GLN A 494 -0.97 3.62 2.68
#